data_AF-A0AA45W6I3-F1
#
_entry.id   AF-A0AA45W6I3-F1
#
_cell.length_a   1.000
_cell.length_b   1.000
_cell.length_c   1.000
_cell.angle_alpha   90.00
_cell.angle_beta   90.00
_cell.angle_gamma   90.00
#
_symmetry.space_group_name_H-M   'P 1'
#
loop_
_entity.id
_entity.type
_entity.pdbx_description
1 polymer ?
#
loop_
_entity_poly.entity_id
_entity_poly.type
_entity_poly.pdbx_seq_one_letter_code
_entity_poly.pdbx_strand_id
1 'polypeptide(L)'
;MTDRTYFGLPVVRGMVRQSDIEALPFAEFWRESASGSTVLRDSTTGEQMIYLHDWERFCRLFIATGRHRYSPVGRMNLKRRAGLS
;
A
#
# COMPACT_ATOMS: atom_id res chain seq x y z
N MET A 1 -14.18 -13.43 12.03
CA MET A 1 -14.26 -12.23 11.17
C MET A 1 -12.96 -12.16 10.40
N THR A 2 -13.00 -12.02 9.07
CA THR A 2 -11.78 -11.87 8.28
C THR A 2 -11.42 -10.40 8.26
N ASP A 3 -10.30 -10.04 8.88
CA ASP A 3 -9.79 -8.68 8.81
C ASP A 3 -9.47 -8.33 7.36
N ARG A 4 -9.75 -7.08 6.98
CA ARG A 4 -9.52 -6.56 5.63
C ARG A 4 -8.67 -5.31 5.69
N THR A 5 -7.87 -5.11 4.65
CA THR A 5 -7.03 -3.92 4.50
C THR A 5 -7.81 -2.70 3.99
N TYR A 6 -7.14 -1.54 3.91
CA TYR A 6 -7.67 -0.30 3.32
C TYR A 6 -8.28 -0.49 1.90
N PHE A 7 -7.78 -1.48 1.14
CA PHE A 7 -8.24 -1.78 -0.21
C PHE A 7 -9.06 -3.08 -0.29
N GLY A 8 -9.57 -3.56 0.84
CA GLY A 8 -10.47 -4.71 0.88
C GLY A 8 -9.80 -6.08 0.72
N LEU A 9 -8.47 -6.14 0.65
CA LEU A 9 -7.74 -7.42 0.55
C LEU A 9 -7.90 -8.23 1.85
N PRO A 10 -8.03 -9.57 1.76
CA PRO A 10 -8.12 -10.43 2.92
C PRO A 10 -6.80 -10.48 3.69
N VAL A 11 -6.87 -10.35 5.01
CA VAL A 11 -5.71 -10.54 5.90
C VAL A 11 -5.67 -12.00 6.35
N VAL A 12 -4.55 -12.66 6.09
CA VAL A 12 -4.27 -14.03 6.51
C VAL A 12 -3.06 -14.00 7.43
N ARG A 13 -3.27 -14.27 8.72
CA ARG A 13 -2.19 -14.34 9.74
C ARG A 13 -1.32 -13.06 9.78
N GLY A 14 -1.94 -11.88 9.66
CA GLY A 14 -1.22 -10.60 9.66
C GLY A 14 -0.42 -10.34 8.37
N MET A 15 -0.79 -11.00 7.28
CA MET A 15 -0.18 -10.85 5.96
C MET A 15 -1.26 -10.74 4.89
N VAL A 16 -0.86 -10.29 3.71
CA VAL A 16 -1.69 -10.25 2.51
C VAL A 16 -0.99 -10.98 1.38
N ARG A 17 -1.77 -11.61 0.50
CA ARG A 17 -1.22 -12.33 -0.64
C ARG A 17 -0.73 -11.33 -1.68
N GLN A 18 0.44 -11.59 -2.25
CA GLN A 18 0.97 -10.76 -3.32
C GLN A 18 0.09 -10.83 -4.57
N SER A 19 -0.51 -11.98 -4.87
CA SER A 19 -1.46 -12.19 -5.96
C SER A 19 -2.67 -11.23 -5.87
N ASP A 20 -3.22 -11.09 -4.66
CA ASP A 20 -4.32 -10.17 -4.38
C ASP A 20 -3.90 -8.69 -4.56
N ILE A 21 -2.67 -8.35 -4.18
CA ILE A 21 -2.11 -7.02 -4.44
C ILE A 21 -1.92 -6.79 -5.94
N GLU A 22 -1.42 -7.79 -6.68
CA GLU A 22 -1.18 -7.71 -8.12
C GLU A 22 -2.46 -7.54 -8.95
N ALA A 23 -3.61 -7.96 -8.41
CA ALA A 23 -4.93 -7.73 -9.01
C ALA A 23 -5.43 -6.27 -8.85
N LEU A 24 -4.77 -5.44 -8.03
CA LEU A 24 -5.16 -4.04 -7.84
C LEU A 24 -4.73 -3.16 -9.02
N PRO A 25 -5.52 -2.13 -9.38
CA PRO A 25 -5.23 -1.25 -10.53
C PRO A 25 -4.01 -0.33 -10.33
N PHE A 26 -3.38 -0.38 -9.15
CA PHE A 26 -2.19 0.38 -8.78
C PHE A 26 -1.06 -0.54 -8.27
N ALA A 27 -1.11 -1.84 -8.56
CA ALA A 27 -0.10 -2.81 -8.15
C ALA A 27 1.33 -2.45 -8.60
N GLU A 28 1.48 -1.70 -9.69
CA GLU A 28 2.78 -1.21 -10.16
C GLU A 28 3.44 -0.26 -9.13
N PHE A 29 2.67 0.65 -8.52
CA PHE A 29 3.18 1.54 -7.48
C PHE A 29 3.64 0.75 -6.24
N TRP A 30 2.94 -0.34 -5.92
CA TRP A 30 3.40 -1.25 -4.87
C TRP A 30 4.73 -1.88 -5.25
N ARG A 31 4.88 -2.43 -6.47
CA ARG A 31 6.12 -3.06 -6.93
C ARG A 31 7.32 -2.12 -6.87
N GLU A 32 7.14 -0.86 -7.27
CA GLU A 32 8.18 0.17 -7.14
C GLU A 32 8.53 0.45 -5.67
N SER A 33 7.52 0.58 -4.80
CA SER A 33 7.70 0.84 -3.37
C SER A 33 8.24 -0.37 -2.59
N ALA A 34 8.03 -1.58 -3.09
CA ALA A 34 8.41 -2.83 -2.44
C ALA A 34 9.89 -3.19 -2.67
N SER A 35 10.64 -2.37 -3.42
CA SER A 35 12.09 -2.53 -3.57
C SER A 35 12.78 -2.50 -2.20
N GLY A 36 13.25 -3.67 -1.74
CA GLY A 36 13.84 -3.87 -0.41
C GLY A 36 12.88 -4.32 0.70
N SER A 37 11.59 -4.55 0.39
CA SER A 37 10.63 -5.14 1.34
C SER A 37 10.84 -6.64 1.48
N THR A 38 10.60 -7.18 2.68
CA THR A 38 10.75 -8.62 2.93
C THR A 38 9.52 -9.37 2.44
N VAL A 39 9.67 -10.12 1.35
CA VAL A 39 8.64 -11.03 0.86
C VAL A 39 8.85 -12.40 1.51
N LEU A 40 7.82 -12.92 2.18
CA LEU A 40 7.82 -14.30 2.64
C LEU A 40 7.19 -15.19 1.56
N ARG A 41 7.78 -16.36 1.35
CA ARG A 41 7.13 -17.40 0.56
C ARG A 41 6.50 -18.41 1.50
N ASP A 42 5.19 -18.57 1.41
CA ASP A 42 4.47 -19.59 2.17
C ASP A 42 4.98 -20.98 1.73
N SER A 43 5.47 -21.77 2.67
CA SER A 43 6.08 -23.08 2.39
C SER A 43 5.06 -24.14 2.01
N THR A 44 3.78 -23.92 2.28
CA THR A 44 2.70 -24.88 2.05
C THR A 44 1.98 -24.61 0.73
N THR A 45 1.67 -23.34 0.44
CA THR A 45 0.99 -22.94 -0.80
C THR A 45 1.95 -22.49 -1.89
N GLY A 46 3.21 -22.18 -1.54
CA GLY A 46 4.19 -21.59 -2.46
C GLY A 46 3.94 -20.12 -2.78
N GLU A 47 2.89 -19.53 -2.21
CA GLU A 47 2.43 -18.17 -2.48
C GLU A 47 3.32 -17.12 -1.82
N GLN A 48 3.50 -15.98 -2.48
CA GLN A 48 4.20 -14.85 -1.89
C GLN A 48 3.27 -14.06 -0.98
N MET A 49 3.72 -13.85 0.25
CA MET A 49 3.01 -13.19 1.32
C MET A 49 3.76 -11.92 1.70
N ILE A 50 3.01 -10.82 1.78
CA ILE A 50 3.49 -9.50 2.18
C ILE A 50 3.02 -9.26 3.60
N TYR A 51 3.92 -8.79 4.47
CA TYR A 51 3.53 -8.40 5.82
C TYR A 51 2.51 -7.26 5.79
N LEU A 52 1.48 -7.38 6.63
CA LEU A 52 0.42 -6.37 6.70
C LEU A 52 0.98 -4.98 7.03
N HIS A 53 2.00 -4.89 7.89
CA HIS A 53 2.58 -3.60 8.27
C HIS A 53 3.24 -2.86 7.09
N ASP A 54 3.93 -3.58 6.20
CA ASP A 54 4.55 -3.01 5.00
C ASP A 54 3.48 -2.56 4.01
N TRP A 55 2.46 -3.40 3.82
CA TRP A 55 1.32 -3.07 2.98
C TRP A 55 0.57 -1.84 3.49
N GLU A 56 0.26 -1.77 4.79
CA GLU A 56 -0.41 -0.62 5.39
C GLU A 56 0.44 0.66 5.32
N ARG A 57 1.76 0.55 5.51
CA ARG A 57 2.67 1.69 5.36
C ARG A 57 2.62 2.23 3.93
N PHE A 58 2.66 1.34 2.94
CA PHE A 58 2.45 1.72 1.54
C PHE A 58 1.08 2.36 1.33
N CYS A 59 -0.01 1.74 1.81
CA CYS A 59 -1.36 2.28 1.67
C CYS A 59 -1.48 3.70 2.22
N ARG A 60 -0.95 3.95 3.41
CA ARG A 60 -0.96 5.28 4.04
C ARG A 60 -0.19 6.30 3.21
N LEU A 61 0.99 5.94 2.70
CA LEU A 61 1.77 6.81 1.82
C LEU A 61 1.06 7.06 0.49
N PHE A 62 0.49 6.03 -0.12
CA PHE A 62 -0.23 6.11 -1.39
C PHE A 62 -1.48 6.99 -1.27
N ILE A 63 -2.26 6.83 -0.20
CA ILE A 63 -3.44 7.66 0.10
C ILE A 63 -3.03 9.10 0.40
N ALA A 64 -1.98 9.31 1.21
CA ALA A 64 -1.54 10.65 1.61
C ALA A 64 -0.89 11.44 0.45
N THR A 65 -0.17 10.75 -0.44
CA THR A 65 0.49 11.38 -1.60
C THR A 65 -0.41 11.48 -2.83
N GLY A 66 -1.47 10.68 -2.90
CA GLY A 66 -2.56 10.86 -3.86
C GLY A 66 -2.13 10.85 -5.33
N ARG A 67 -1.09 10.09 -5.70
CA ARG A 67 -0.68 10.01 -7.11
C ARG A 67 -1.70 9.19 -7.90
N HIS A 68 -2.67 9.87 -8.50
CA HIS A 68 -3.49 9.31 -9.58
C HIS A 68 -3.64 10.27 -10.78
N ARG A 69 -3.28 9.67 -11.94
CA ARG A 69 -3.44 9.95 -13.38
C ARG A 69 -3.33 11.37 -13.99
N TYR A 70 -3.52 12.48 -13.28
CA TYR A 70 -3.39 13.82 -13.92
C TYR A 70 -2.79 14.93 -13.03
N SER A 71 -1.97 14.62 -12.03
CA SER A 71 -1.26 15.68 -11.30
C SER A 71 0.09 16.02 -11.94
N PRO A 72 0.25 17.19 -12.61
CA PRO A 72 1.56 17.80 -12.74
C PRO A 72 2.03 18.21 -11.34
N VAL A 73 3.32 18.06 -11.09
CA VAL A 73 4.00 18.27 -9.80
C VAL A 73 3.45 19.48 -9.03
N GLY A 74 2.70 19.21 -7.97
CA GLY A 74 2.22 20.21 -7.03
C GLY A 74 2.69 19.88 -5.63
N ARG A 75 3.84 20.44 -5.23
CA ARG A 75 4.24 20.57 -3.82
C ARG A 75 3.04 21.08 -3.02
N MET A 76 2.37 20.23 -2.24
CA MET A 76 1.52 20.72 -1.16
C MET A 76 2.28 20.64 0.15
N ASN A 77 2.96 21.75 0.45
CA ASN A 77 3.45 22.05 1.78
C ASN A 77 2.28 21.97 2.76
N LEU A 78 2.31 20.98 3.67
CA LEU A 78 1.39 20.86 4.80
C LEU A 78 1.68 21.89 5.91
N LYS A 79 1.98 23.13 5.53
CA LYS A 79 2.11 24.27 6.44
C LYS A 79 1.61 25.51 5.73
N ARG A 80 0.31 25.82 5.94
CA ARG A 80 -0.31 27.16 5.98
C ARG A 80 -1.81 27.03 5.66
N ARG A 81 -2.56 26.51 6.62
CA ARG A 81 -3.93 26.97 6.92
C ARG A 81 -4.13 26.93 8.43
N ALA A 82 -3.43 27.83 9.11
CA ALA A 82 -3.98 28.51 10.28
C ALA A 82 -3.94 29.98 9.89
N GLY A 83 -5.08 30.52 9.47
CA GLY A 83 -5.23 31.94 9.26
C GLY A 83 -5.06 32.66 10.59
N LEU A 84 -4.21 33.68 10.60
CA LEU A 84 -4.32 34.82 11.49
C LEU A 84 -4.08 36.05 10.61
N SER A 85 -5.00 37.00 10.76
CA SER A 85 -5.13 38.28 10.07
C SER A 85 -3.87 39.14 10.09
#